data_AF-A0A528KVA6-F1
#
_entry.id   AF-A0A528KVA6-F1
#
_cell.length_a   1.000
_cell.length_b   1.000
_cell.length_c   1.000
_cell.angle_alpha   90.00
_cell.angle_beta   90.00
_cell.angle_gamma   90.00
#
_symmetry.space_group_name_H-M   'P 1'
#
loop_
_entity.id
_entity.type
_entity.pdbx_description
1 polymer ?
#
loop_
_entity_poly.entity_id
_entity_poly.type
_entity_poly.pdbx_seq_one_letter_code
_entity_poly.pdbx_strand_id
1 'polypeptide(L)' 'MRLSTQPGRKLGTPKCIYSAPLQIDDVQIDENGDVTVSIIADDIYSKQSKQRYQITLTEAEIGLLFRDAERRLRA' A
#
# COMPACT_ATOMS: atom_id res chain seq x y z
N MET A 1 -7.35 -0.06 -2.30
CA MET A 1 -6.38 0.25 -1.23
C MET A 1 -6.73 1.60 -0.62
N ARG A 2 -6.38 1.82 0.65
CA ARG A 2 -6.53 3.12 1.32
C ARG A 2 -5.23 3.46 2.04
N LEU A 3 -4.68 4.63 1.76
CA LEU A 3 -3.50 5.16 2.46
C LEU A 3 -3.92 6.38 3.26
N SER A 4 -3.59 6.38 4.54
CA SER A 4 -3.80 7.51 5.43
C SER A 4 -2.50 7.79 6.17
N THR A 5 -2.20 9.07 6.40
CA THR A 5 -1.01 9.48 7.15
C THR A 5 -1.34 10.61 8.10
N GLN A 6 -0.57 10.73 9.17
CA GLN A 6 -0.72 11.77 10.18
C GLN A 6 0.52 12.67 10.16
N PRO A 7 0.37 14.01 10.13
CA PRO A 7 1.51 14.90 10.22
C PRO A 7 2.23 14.72 11.56
N GLY A 8 3.54 14.50 11.56
CA GLY A 8 4.30 14.24 12.79
C GLY A 8 4.26 15.38 13.81
N ARG A 9 4.05 16.63 13.35
CA ARG A 9 4.00 17.83 14.22
C ARG A 9 2.60 18.15 14.78
N LYS A 10 1.54 17.48 14.34
CA LYS A 10 0.18 17.73 14.82
C LYS A 10 -0.47 16.43 15.27
N LEU A 11 -0.77 16.34 16.57
CA LEU A 11 -1.67 15.31 17.09
C LEU A 11 -3.07 15.56 16.50
N GLY A 12 -3.63 14.57 15.82
CA GLY A 12 -4.93 14.67 15.18
C GLY A 12 -5.27 13.42 14.37
N THR A 13 -6.44 13.41 13.73
CA THR A 13 -6.89 12.26 12.94
C THR A 13 -6.02 12.10 11.69
N PRO A 14 -5.58 10.87 11.36
CA PRO A 14 -4.91 10.58 10.10
C PRO A 14 -5.74 11.07 8.91
N LYS A 15 -5.09 11.74 7.97
CA LYS A 15 -5.72 12.20 6.74
C LYS A 15 -5.58 11.12 5.67
N CYS A 16 -6.69 10.83 5.00
CA CYS A 16 -6.67 9.98 3.82
C CYS A 16 -5.97 10.72 2.68
N ILE A 17 -4.88 10.17 2.16
CA ILE A 17 -4.10 10.74 1.05
C ILE A 17 -4.24 9.95 -0.25
N TYR A 18 -4.83 8.77 -0.18
CA TYR A 18 -5.21 7.96 -1.34
C TYR A 18 -6.34 7.00 -0.95
N SER A 19 -7.36 6.88 -1.81
CA SER A 19 -8.47 5.95 -1.63
C SER A 19 -9.05 5.54 -2.99
N ALA A 20 -8.45 4.52 -3.60
CA ALA A 20 -8.93 3.94 -4.84
C ALA A 20 -8.62 2.43 -4.90
N PRO A 21 -9.36 1.64 -5.71
CA PRO A 21 -9.01 0.25 -5.98
C PRO A 21 -7.62 0.16 -6.65
N LEU A 22 -6.82 -0.84 -6.26
CA LEU A 22 -5.57 -1.13 -6.96
C LEU A 22 -5.90 -1.61 -8.37
N GLN A 23 -5.21 -1.07 -9.36
CA GLN A 23 -5.25 -1.54 -10.73
C GLN A 23 -4.09 -2.50 -11.00
N ILE A 24 -4.20 -3.30 -12.05
CA ILE A 24 -3.11 -4.20 -12.44
C ILE A 24 -1.85 -3.41 -12.82
N ASP A 25 -2.01 -2.24 -13.42
CA ASP A 25 -0.91 -1.34 -13.80
C ASP A 25 -0.16 -0.76 -12.59
N ASP A 26 -0.75 -0.81 -11.39
CA ASP A 26 -0.09 -0.41 -10.14
C ASP A 26 0.83 -1.52 -9.60
N VAL A 27 0.81 -2.72 -10.20
CA VAL A 27 1.50 -3.92 -9.71
C VAL A 27 2.54 -4.40 -10.72
N GLN A 28 3.75 -4.64 -10.24
CA GLN A 28 4.84 -5.25 -11.01
C GLN A 28 5.29 -6.53 -10.30
N ILE A 29 5.48 -7.59 -11.07
CA ILE A 29 6.04 -8.85 -10.59
C ILE A 29 7.36 -9.04 -11.33
N ASP A 30 8.46 -9.18 -10.59
CA ASP A 30 9.77 -9.37 -11.18
C ASP A 30 10.10 -10.85 -11.46
N GLU A 31 11.28 -11.11 -12.00
CA GLU A 31 11.74 -12.47 -12.36
C GLU A 31 11.91 -13.39 -11.13
N ASN A 32 12.11 -12.82 -9.94
CA ASN A 32 12.22 -13.56 -8.69
C ASN A 32 10.84 -13.86 -8.06
N GLY A 33 9.76 -13.32 -8.64
CA GLY A 33 8.42 -13.43 -8.09
C GLY A 33 8.11 -12.39 -7.02
N ASP A 34 8.98 -11.40 -6.81
CA ASP A 34 8.73 -10.31 -5.88
C ASP A 34 7.69 -9.36 -6.47
N VAL A 35 6.72 -8.97 -5.65
CA VAL A 35 5.59 -8.13 -6.06
C VAL A 35 5.80 -6.71 -5.55
N THR A 36 5.92 -5.76 -6.47
CA THR A 36 5.99 -4.33 -6.15
C THR A 36 4.68 -3.64 -6.49
N VAL A 37 4.05 -3.03 -5.49
CA VAL A 37 2.87 -2.17 -5.63
C VAL A 37 3.31 -0.71 -5.60
N SER A 38 2.98 0.05 -6.63
CA SER A 38 3.31 1.47 -6.78
C SER A 38 2.05 2.33 -6.78
N ILE A 39 1.98 3.33 -5.90
CA ILE A 39 0.85 4.25 -5.81
C ILE A 39 1.30 5.71 -5.82
N ILE A 40 0.51 6.59 -6.42
CA ILE A 40 0.70 8.05 -6.37
C ILE A 40 -0.40 8.64 -5.48
N ALA A 41 -0.01 9.21 -4.34
CA ALA A 41 -0.91 9.78 -3.34
C ALA A 41 -0.67 11.28 -3.16
N ASP A 42 -1.63 11.97 -2.55
CA ASP A 42 -1.45 13.39 -2.16
C ASP A 42 -0.37 13.56 -1.10
N ASP A 43 0.42 14.63 -1.20
CA ASP A 43 1.31 15.07 -0.14
C ASP A 43 0.52 15.66 1.03
N ILE A 44 0.88 15.31 2.26
CA ILE A 44 0.16 15.78 3.44
C ILE A 44 0.54 17.21 3.88
N TYR A 45 1.68 17.72 3.43
CA TYR A 45 2.20 19.03 3.83
C TYR A 45 1.97 20.13 2.78
N SER A 46 1.93 19.77 1.50
CA SER A 46 1.95 20.71 0.38
C SER A 46 0.72 20.51 -0.51
N LYS A 47 0.02 21.61 -0.80
CA LYS A 47 -1.15 21.59 -1.68
C LYS A 47 -0.74 21.23 -3.11
N GLN A 48 -1.53 20.39 -3.79
CA GLN A 48 -1.31 19.94 -5.18
C GLN A 48 0.01 19.18 -5.42
N SER A 49 0.75 18.83 -4.37
CA SER A 49 1.92 17.96 -4.50
C SER A 49 1.49 16.50 -4.40
N LYS A 50 2.17 15.63 -5.15
CA LYS A 50 1.95 14.19 -5.17
C LYS A 50 3.23 13.48 -4.76
N GLN A 51 3.09 12.35 -4.06
CA GLN A 51 4.19 11.48 -3.67
C GLN A 51 3.96 10.07 -4.18
N ARG A 52 5.05 9.41 -4.60
CA ARG A 52 5.03 8.01 -5.00
C ARG A 52 5.44 7.15 -3.81
N TYR A 53 4.62 6.14 -3.52
CA TYR A 53 4.93 5.10 -2.55
C TYR A 53 5.08 3.78 -3.29
N GLN A 54 6.07 2.99 -2.88
CA GLN A 54 6.30 1.65 -3.40
C GLN A 54 6.41 0.68 -2.22
N ILE A 55 5.71 -0.44 -2.32
CA ILE A 55 5.77 -1.53 -1.36
C ILE A 55 6.17 -2.77 -2.15
N THR A 56 7.33 -3.31 -1.85
CA THR A 56 7.80 -4.58 -2.43
C THR A 56 7.60 -5.68 -1.40
N LEU A 57 6.97 -6.77 -1.83
CA LEU A 57 6.75 -7.97 -1.04
C LEU A 57 7.50 -9.10 -1.71
N THR A 58 8.34 -9.77 -0.94
CA THR A 58 9.03 -10.98 -1.40
C THR A 58 8.07 -12.15 -1.52
N GLU A 59 8.44 -13.18 -2.29
CA GLU A 59 7.68 -14.44 -2.37
C GLU A 59 7.35 -15.01 -0.97
N ALA A 60 8.33 -14.98 -0.05
CA ALA A 60 8.16 -15.47 1.31
C ALA A 60 7.12 -14.66 2.11
N GLU A 61 7.13 -13.34 2.01
CA GLU A 61 6.17 -12.45 2.67
C GLU A 61 4.76 -12.61 2.10
N ILE A 62 4.65 -12.80 0.79
CA ILE A 62 3.39 -13.12 0.12
C ILE A 62 2.83 -14.45 0.64
N GLY A 63 3.68 -15.47 0.77
CA GLY A 63 3.32 -16.76 1.33
C GLY A 63 2.75 -16.66 2.75
N LEU A 64 3.26 -15.75 3.59
CA LEU A 64 2.70 -15.50 4.92
C LEU A 64 1.28 -14.94 4.86
N LEU A 65 1.01 -14.00 3.94
CA LEU A 65 -0.31 -13.38 3.79
C LEU A 65 -1.38 -14.40 3.38
N PHE A 66 -1.04 -15.35 2.50
CA PHE A 66 -1.99 -16.36 2.05
C PHE A 66 -2.29 -17.44 3.09
N ARG A 67 -1.31 -17.84 3.92
CA ARG A 67 -1.55 -18.83 4.99
C ARG A 67 -2.59 -18.36 6.01
N ASP A 68 -2.54 -17.07 6.37
CA ASP A 68 -3.53 -16.50 7.29
C ASP A 68 -4.90 -16.27 6.63
N ALA A 69 -4.93 -16.01 5.32
CA ALA A 69 -6.18 -15.88 4.58
C ALA A 69 -6.94 -17.22 4.49
N GLU A 70 -6.25 -18.32 4.21
CA GLU A 70 -6.87 -19.66 4.18
C GLU A 70 -7.41 -20.08 5.55
N ARG A 71 -6.71 -19.73 6.63
CA ARG A 71 -7.16 -20.03 7.99
C ARG A 71 -8.47 -19.33 8.36
N ARG A 72 -8.71 -18.13 7.82
CA ARG A 72 -9.95 -17.35 8.02
C ARG A 72 -11.11 -17.81 7.15
N LEU A 73 -10.84 -18.42 5.99
CA LEU A 73 -11.89 -18.97 5.11
C LEU A 73 -12.41 -20.33 5.57
N ARG A 74 -11.71 -21.01 6.48
CA ARG A 74 -12.07 -22.32 7.03
C ARG A 74 -12.70 -22.26 8.44
N ALA A 75 -12.91 -21.06 8.99
CA ALA A 75 -13.56 -20.82 10.29
C ALA A 75 -14.94 -20.19 10.07
#